data_AF-A0A1L8SX12-F1
#
_entry.id   AF-A0A1L8SX12-F1
#
_cell.length_a   1.000
_cell.length_b   1.000
_cell.length_c   1.000
_cell.angle_alpha   90.00
_cell.angle_beta   90.00
_cell.angle_gamma   90.00
#
_symmetry.space_group_name_H-M   'P 1'
#
loop_
_entity.id
_entity.type
_entity.pdbx_description
1 polymer ?
#
loop_
_entity_poly.entity_id
_entity_poly.type
_entity_poly.pdbx_seq_one_letter_code
_entity_poly.pdbx_strand_id
1 'polypeptide(L)'
;METTKKQWWGLLVVPLELMIGDLLFPLLKIDQNPKVSLIASTMLFVIGFLVMLYLFHDFLKAQWQVYRQKLFRHLLISIVLVVGAFLILSIVRGLIPSNLLQQRNTSATDAAPSLNASWAVLAAVMPFIAPFAEELTFRYLLFGKIANKALRFVMLFGQGILFGLVHWNNFNGNIYAMIPYMVLGIYLGLIYWFFKNIWGSIMVHWMLNTMNSMLPALLLFILSLFGIQT
;
A
#
# COMPACT_ATOMS: atom_id res chain seq x y z
N MET A 1 -26.98 5.18 11.67
CA MET A 1 -26.47 3.95 12.32
C MET A 1 -25.71 3.05 11.33
N GLU A 2 -26.24 2.80 10.12
CA GLU A 2 -25.54 2.00 9.08
C GLU A 2 -24.21 2.60 8.62
N THR A 3 -24.12 3.93 8.49
CA THR A 3 -22.89 4.62 8.08
C THR A 3 -21.74 4.42 9.07
N THR A 4 -22.04 4.36 10.37
CA THR A 4 -21.06 4.06 11.42
C THR A 4 -20.62 2.61 11.40
N LYS A 5 -21.54 1.67 11.14
CA LYS A 5 -21.23 0.23 11.05
C LYS A 5 -20.28 -0.07 9.88
N LYS A 6 -20.53 0.51 8.69
CA LYS A 6 -19.62 0.37 7.53
C LYS A 6 -18.21 0.89 7.81
N GLN A 7 -18.10 1.95 8.61
CA GLN A 7 -16.81 2.55 8.99
C GLN A 7 -16.00 1.63 9.88
N TRP A 8 -16.63 1.03 10.90
CA TRP A 8 -15.96 0.04 11.74
C TRP A 8 -15.48 -1.16 10.95
N TRP A 9 -16.31 -1.71 10.05
CA TRP A 9 -15.87 -2.80 9.18
C TRP A 9 -14.70 -2.40 8.28
N GLY A 10 -14.73 -1.20 7.70
CA GLY A 10 -13.63 -0.69 6.88
C GLY A 10 -12.32 -0.54 7.66
N LEU A 11 -12.38 -0.05 8.91
CA LEU A 11 -11.20 0.07 9.79
C LEU A 11 -10.58 -1.27 10.16
N LEU A 12 -11.35 -2.36 10.11
CA LEU A 12 -10.88 -3.70 10.43
C LEU A 12 -10.22 -4.42 9.24
N VAL A 13 -10.41 -3.97 7.99
CA VAL A 13 -9.89 -4.68 6.82
C VAL A 13 -8.36 -4.83 6.89
N VAL A 14 -7.62 -3.74 6.99
CA VAL A 14 -6.14 -3.78 7.03
C VAL A 14 -5.62 -4.55 8.27
N PRO A 15 -6.13 -4.31 9.50
CA PRO A 15 -5.75 -5.13 10.65
C PRO A 15 -6.03 -6.62 10.48
N LEU A 16 -7.17 -6.99 9.88
CA LEU A 16 -7.50 -8.40 9.63
C LEU A 16 -6.57 -9.02 8.59
N GLU A 17 -6.23 -8.30 7.52
CA GLU A 17 -5.23 -8.76 6.53
C GLU A 17 -3.89 -9.09 7.21
N LEU A 18 -3.43 -8.22 8.12
CA LEU A 18 -2.22 -8.48 8.92
C LEU A 18 -2.37 -9.67 9.85
N MET A 19 -3.45 -9.73 10.64
CA MET A 19 -3.67 -10.83 11.58
C MET A 19 -3.78 -12.18 10.87
N ILE A 20 -4.46 -12.24 9.72
CA ILE A 20 -4.59 -13.47 8.93
C ILE A 20 -3.22 -13.87 8.37
N GLY A 21 -2.46 -12.93 7.80
CA GLY A 21 -1.11 -13.19 7.30
C GLY A 21 -0.14 -13.66 8.38
N ASP A 22 -0.22 -13.08 9.58
CA ASP A 22 0.84 -13.24 10.59
C ASP A 22 0.55 -14.36 11.59
N LEU A 23 -0.73 -14.63 11.84
CA LEU A 23 -1.15 -15.61 12.82
C LEU A 23 -1.73 -16.85 12.13
N LEU A 24 -2.66 -16.66 11.18
CA LEU A 24 -3.35 -17.80 10.58
C LEU A 24 -2.51 -18.53 9.54
N PHE A 25 -1.76 -17.84 8.68
CA PHE A 25 -0.97 -18.52 7.66
C PHE A 25 0.12 -19.43 8.27
N PRO A 26 0.91 -19.00 9.27
CA PRO A 26 1.86 -19.87 9.94
C PRO A 26 1.18 -21.01 10.72
N LEU A 27 0.06 -20.71 11.40
CA LEU A 27 -0.70 -21.71 12.15
C LEU A 27 -1.21 -22.84 11.24
N LEU A 28 -1.67 -22.49 10.04
CA LEU A 28 -2.17 -23.43 9.03
C LEU A 28 -1.07 -23.97 8.11
N LYS A 29 0.20 -23.60 8.34
CA LYS A 29 1.37 -24.00 7.53
C LYS A 29 1.26 -23.59 6.05
N ILE A 30 0.52 -22.52 5.77
CA ILE A 30 0.33 -21.96 4.41
C ILE A 30 1.63 -21.30 3.92
N ASP A 31 2.43 -20.78 4.84
CA ASP A 31 3.70 -20.10 4.64
C ASP A 31 4.85 -21.04 4.23
N GLN A 32 4.72 -22.35 4.43
CA GLN A 32 5.76 -23.34 4.10
C GLN A 32 6.04 -23.49 2.61
N ASN A 33 5.05 -23.17 1.75
CA ASN A 33 5.22 -23.18 0.30
C ASN A 33 5.08 -21.75 -0.24
N PRO A 34 6.18 -21.14 -0.76
CA PRO A 34 6.15 -19.76 -1.26
C PRO A 34 5.06 -19.49 -2.30
N LYS A 35 4.73 -20.45 -3.16
CA LYS A 35 3.66 -20.29 -4.17
C LYS A 35 2.28 -20.29 -3.55
N VAL A 36 2.03 -21.18 -2.58
CA VAL A 36 0.76 -21.26 -1.86
C VAL A 36 0.58 -20.01 -1.00
N SER A 37 1.64 -19.59 -0.29
CA SER A 37 1.66 -18.34 0.47
C SER A 37 1.36 -17.12 -0.39
N LEU A 38 1.99 -17.02 -1.57
CA LEU A 38 1.71 -15.94 -2.52
C LEU A 38 0.25 -15.96 -3.00
N ILE A 39 -0.29 -17.11 -3.42
CA ILE A 39 -1.69 -17.21 -3.85
C ILE A 39 -2.64 -16.81 -2.70
N ALA A 40 -2.42 -17.34 -1.50
CA ALA A 40 -3.24 -17.05 -0.33
C ALA A 40 -3.20 -15.55 0.03
N SER A 41 -2.01 -14.95 0.00
CA SER A 41 -1.82 -13.52 0.27
C SER A 41 -2.51 -12.66 -0.80
N THR A 42 -2.34 -12.99 -2.08
CA THR A 42 -3.04 -12.28 -3.16
C THR A 42 -4.55 -12.38 -3.02
N MET A 43 -5.09 -13.57 -2.69
CA MET A 43 -6.52 -13.73 -2.47
C MET A 43 -7.02 -12.92 -1.28
N LEU A 44 -6.27 -12.89 -0.18
CA LEU A 44 -6.58 -12.10 1.00
C LEU A 44 -6.72 -10.61 0.67
N PHE A 45 -5.72 -10.03 -0.01
CA PHE A 45 -5.74 -8.62 -0.42
C PHE A 45 -6.82 -8.32 -1.47
N VAL A 46 -7.10 -9.26 -2.39
CA VAL A 46 -8.20 -9.11 -3.36
C VAL A 46 -9.55 -9.07 -2.62
N ILE A 47 -9.76 -9.95 -1.64
CA ILE A 47 -10.98 -9.95 -0.82
C ILE A 47 -11.11 -8.63 -0.05
N GLY A 48 -10.05 -8.18 0.62
CA GLY A 48 -10.07 -6.92 1.36
C GLY A 48 -10.34 -5.71 0.46
N PHE A 49 -9.71 -5.66 -0.72
CA PHE A 49 -10.00 -4.67 -1.75
C PHE A 49 -11.48 -4.67 -2.17
N LEU A 50 -12.04 -5.83 -2.49
CA LEU A 50 -13.45 -5.97 -2.89
C LEU A 50 -14.41 -5.57 -1.76
N VAL A 51 -14.10 -5.93 -0.50
CA VAL A 51 -14.86 -5.49 0.67
C VAL A 51 -14.84 -3.98 0.80
N MET A 52 -13.67 -3.34 0.66
CA MET A 52 -13.54 -1.89 0.75
C MET A 52 -14.30 -1.17 -0.38
N LEU A 53 -14.24 -1.70 -1.61
CA LEU A 53 -15.06 -1.20 -2.70
C LEU A 53 -16.55 -1.33 -2.40
N TYR A 54 -17.01 -2.50 -1.96
CA TYR A 54 -18.42 -2.72 -1.61
C TYR A 54 -18.90 -1.73 -0.54
N LEU A 55 -18.13 -1.56 0.54
CA LEU A 55 -18.49 -0.70 1.67
C LEU A 55 -18.52 0.79 1.29
N PHE A 56 -17.62 1.25 0.41
CA PHE A 56 -17.39 2.67 0.14
C PHE A 56 -17.62 3.09 -1.32
N HIS A 57 -18.26 2.26 -2.16
CA HIS A 57 -18.48 2.57 -3.58
C HIS A 57 -19.18 3.91 -3.83
N ASP A 58 -20.22 4.24 -3.06
CA ASP A 58 -20.95 5.52 -3.21
C ASP A 58 -20.03 6.72 -2.94
N PHE A 59 -19.22 6.63 -1.88
CA PHE A 59 -18.26 7.66 -1.52
C PHE A 59 -17.17 7.79 -2.61
N LEU A 60 -16.57 6.68 -3.03
CA LEU A 60 -15.56 6.66 -4.09
C LEU A 60 -16.12 7.24 -5.39
N LYS A 61 -17.33 6.85 -5.77
CA LYS A 61 -18.02 7.36 -6.97
C LYS A 61 -18.26 8.86 -6.88
N ALA A 62 -18.76 9.36 -5.75
CA ALA A 62 -18.97 10.80 -5.54
C ALA A 62 -17.66 11.58 -5.64
N GLN A 63 -16.59 11.10 -4.98
CA GLN A 63 -15.27 11.72 -5.06
C GLN A 63 -14.68 11.66 -6.47
N TRP A 64 -14.93 10.58 -7.22
CA TRP A 64 -14.44 10.40 -8.59
C TRP A 64 -15.09 11.40 -9.54
N GLN A 65 -16.41 11.63 -9.40
CA GLN A 65 -17.14 12.60 -10.21
C GLN A 65 -16.55 14.01 -10.08
N VAL A 66 -16.07 14.39 -8.89
CA VAL A 66 -15.38 15.67 -8.68
C VAL A 66 -13.97 15.62 -9.25
N TYR A 67 -13.22 14.56 -8.99
CA TYR A 67 -11.82 14.43 -9.42
C TYR A 67 -11.68 14.50 -10.95
N ARG A 68 -12.57 13.81 -11.68
CA ARG A 68 -12.52 13.69 -13.14
C ARG A 68 -12.83 14.99 -13.89
N GLN A 69 -13.43 16.00 -13.24
CA GLN A 69 -13.73 17.29 -13.88
C GLN A 69 -12.47 18.00 -14.39
N LYS A 70 -11.31 17.76 -13.75
CA LYS A 70 -10.01 18.31 -14.15
C LYS A 70 -8.96 17.20 -14.22
N LEU A 71 -9.35 16.06 -14.81
CA LEU A 71 -8.58 14.82 -14.80
C LEU A 71 -7.11 15.02 -15.22
N PHE A 72 -6.86 15.61 -16.39
CA PHE A 72 -5.50 15.80 -16.90
C PHE A 72 -4.61 16.60 -15.94
N ARG A 73 -5.14 17.69 -15.38
CA ARG A 73 -4.42 18.51 -14.42
C ARG A 73 -4.13 17.74 -13.13
N HIS A 74 -5.10 16.99 -12.61
CA HIS A 74 -4.91 16.21 -11.40
C HIS A 74 -3.93 15.05 -11.61
N LEU A 75 -3.95 14.39 -12.77
CA LEU A 75 -2.97 13.36 -13.13
C LEU A 75 -1.56 13.96 -13.29
N LEU A 76 -1.41 15.12 -13.93
CA LEU A 76 -0.12 15.80 -14.04
C LEU A 76 0.44 16.17 -12.65
N ILE A 77 -0.40 16.71 -11.77
CA ILE A 77 -0.02 16.97 -10.37
C ILE A 77 0.35 15.65 -9.67
N SER A 78 -0.39 14.56 -9.90
CA SER A 78 -0.09 13.26 -9.31
C SER A 78 1.29 12.75 -9.75
N ILE A 79 1.66 12.91 -11.01
CA ILE A 79 3.01 12.56 -11.51
C ILE A 79 4.10 13.36 -10.78
N VAL A 80 3.91 14.67 -10.62
CA VAL A 80 4.87 15.51 -9.86
C VAL A 80 4.97 15.06 -8.40
N LEU A 81 3.84 14.71 -7.78
CA LEU A 81 3.80 14.19 -6.41
C LEU A 81 4.45 12.80 -6.29
N VAL A 82 4.36 11.94 -7.31
CA VAL A 82 5.09 10.66 -7.35
C VAL A 82 6.59 10.89 -7.40
N VAL A 83 7.07 11.84 -8.21
CA VAL A 83 8.49 12.24 -8.20
C VAL A 83 8.90 12.73 -6.81
N GLY A 84 8.06 13.56 -6.17
CA GLY A 84 8.25 13.98 -4.78
C GLY A 84 8.35 12.80 -3.80
N ALA A 85 7.48 11.80 -3.93
CA ALA A 85 7.53 10.59 -3.11
C ALA A 85 8.84 9.82 -3.29
N PHE A 86 9.31 9.63 -4.52
CA PHE A 86 10.61 8.99 -4.79
C PHE A 86 11.77 9.75 -4.15
N LEU A 87 11.80 11.08 -4.28
CA LEU A 87 12.84 11.92 -3.66
C LEU A 87 12.81 11.82 -2.14
N ILE A 88 11.62 11.92 -1.53
CA ILE A 88 11.45 11.78 -0.07
C ILE A 88 11.94 10.41 0.40
N LEU A 89 11.52 9.33 -0.28
CA LEU A 89 11.96 7.98 0.07
C LEU A 89 13.48 7.82 -0.07
N SER A 90 14.07 8.36 -1.14
CA SER A 90 15.52 8.32 -1.35
C SER A 90 16.28 9.07 -0.25
N ILE A 91 15.83 10.27 0.10
CA ILE A 91 16.45 11.09 1.15
C ILE A 91 16.33 10.40 2.50
N VAL A 92 15.12 9.98 2.90
CA VAL A 92 14.90 9.35 4.20
C VAL A 92 15.71 8.06 4.34
N ARG A 93 15.78 7.24 3.29
CA ARG A 93 16.63 6.03 3.29
C ARG A 93 18.12 6.38 3.40
N GLY A 94 18.58 7.41 2.69
CA GLY A 94 19.97 7.86 2.75
C GLY A 94 20.40 8.43 4.12
N LEU A 95 19.46 8.90 4.92
CA LEU A 95 19.70 9.37 6.29
C LEU A 95 19.83 8.24 7.32
N ILE A 96 19.36 7.03 6.99
CA ILE A 96 19.41 5.88 7.89
C ILE A 96 20.66 5.05 7.55
N PRO A 97 21.53 4.73 8.53
CA PRO A 97 22.67 3.84 8.32
C PRO A 97 22.25 2.54 7.62
N SER A 98 22.95 2.17 6.55
CA SER A 98 22.56 1.04 5.69
C SER A 98 22.49 -0.30 6.43
N ASN A 99 23.33 -0.49 7.46
CA ASN A 99 23.30 -1.67 8.33
C ASN A 99 21.99 -1.79 9.14
N LEU A 100 21.31 -0.68 9.43
CA LEU A 100 20.01 -0.70 10.10
C LEU A 100 18.86 -0.99 9.13
N LEU A 101 19.04 -0.71 7.84
CA LEU A 101 18.06 -1.02 6.79
C LEU A 101 18.15 -2.48 6.30
N GLN A 102 19.26 -3.17 6.55
CA GLN A 102 19.39 -4.58 6.22
C GLN A 102 18.34 -5.40 6.97
N GLN A 103 17.52 -6.14 6.23
CA GLN A 103 16.61 -7.11 6.82
C GLN A 103 17.46 -8.23 7.43
N ARG A 104 17.19 -8.60 8.70
CA ARG A 104 17.83 -9.78 9.29
C ARG A 104 17.32 -10.98 8.49
N ASN A 105 18.21 -11.65 7.78
CA ASN A 105 17.90 -12.92 7.12
C ASN A 105 17.59 -13.96 8.21
N THR A 106 16.33 -14.09 8.60
CA THR A 106 15.87 -15.24 9.37
C THR A 106 15.71 -16.39 8.37
N SER A 107 16.78 -17.16 8.22
CA SER A 107 16.98 -18.34 7.35
C SER A 107 17.77 -18.06 6.07
N ALA A 108 19.00 -18.56 6.05
CA ALA A 108 19.93 -18.58 4.92
C ALA A 108 19.51 -19.60 3.84
N THR A 109 18.25 -19.58 3.40
CA THR A 109 17.72 -20.47 2.34
C THR A 109 16.82 -19.82 1.30
N ASP A 110 16.47 -18.54 1.42
CA ASP A 110 15.67 -17.88 0.39
C ASP A 110 16.55 -16.97 -0.47
N ALA A 111 17.36 -17.60 -1.33
CA ALA A 111 17.46 -17.04 -2.66
C ALA A 111 16.02 -16.97 -3.14
N ALA A 112 15.42 -15.77 -3.18
CA ALA A 112 14.07 -15.59 -3.69
C ALA A 112 13.99 -16.44 -4.95
N PRO A 113 13.22 -17.55 -4.97
CA PRO A 113 13.22 -18.43 -6.11
C PRO A 113 12.96 -17.53 -7.30
N SER A 114 13.76 -17.62 -8.36
CA SER A 114 13.55 -16.85 -9.58
C SER A 114 12.10 -17.08 -10.01
N LEU A 115 11.23 -16.18 -9.56
CA LEU A 115 9.81 -16.30 -9.78
C LEU A 115 9.70 -16.09 -11.26
N ASN A 116 9.28 -17.14 -11.97
CA ASN A 116 9.03 -17.00 -13.40
C ASN A 116 8.11 -15.79 -13.61
N ALA A 117 8.18 -15.18 -14.78
CA ALA A 117 7.58 -13.86 -14.94
C ALA A 117 6.07 -13.82 -14.62
N SER A 118 5.34 -14.93 -14.79
CA SER A 118 3.94 -15.06 -14.35
C SER A 118 3.77 -14.93 -12.83
N TRP A 119 4.66 -15.52 -12.03
CA TRP A 119 4.66 -15.36 -10.58
C TRP A 119 5.02 -13.93 -10.15
N ALA A 120 5.91 -13.25 -10.87
CA ALA A 120 6.21 -11.84 -10.62
C ALA A 120 4.98 -10.94 -10.85
N VAL A 121 4.21 -11.20 -11.90
CA VAL A 121 2.93 -10.50 -12.16
C VAL A 121 1.94 -10.76 -11.04
N LEU A 122 1.79 -12.02 -10.59
CA LEU A 122 0.91 -12.35 -9.46
C LEU A 122 1.32 -11.62 -8.16
N ALA A 123 2.62 -11.56 -7.88
CA ALA A 123 3.16 -10.83 -6.73
C ALA A 123 2.91 -9.32 -6.80
N ALA A 124 2.90 -8.75 -8.01
CA ALA A 124 2.62 -7.33 -8.22
C ALA A 124 1.14 -6.95 -8.06
N VAL A 125 0.20 -7.90 -8.08
CA VAL A 125 -1.23 -7.62 -7.91
C VAL A 125 -1.53 -6.98 -6.55
N MET A 126 -0.94 -7.52 -5.47
CA MET A 126 -1.16 -7.01 -4.10
C MET A 126 -0.80 -5.52 -3.95
N PRO A 127 0.45 -5.07 -4.21
CA PRO A 127 0.79 -3.65 -4.11
C PRO A 127 0.04 -2.78 -5.13
N PHE A 128 -0.42 -3.36 -6.25
CA PHE A 128 -1.22 -2.63 -7.23
C PHE A 128 -2.63 -2.29 -6.72
N ILE A 129 -3.29 -3.18 -5.97
CA ILE A 129 -4.65 -2.94 -5.45
C ILE A 129 -4.68 -2.39 -4.01
N ALA A 130 -3.63 -2.63 -3.23
CA ALA A 130 -3.54 -2.20 -1.83
C ALA A 130 -3.83 -0.70 -1.60
N PRO A 131 -3.39 0.24 -2.46
CA PRO A 131 -3.65 1.67 -2.27
C PRO A 131 -5.13 2.01 -2.07
N PHE A 132 -6.05 1.28 -2.67
CA PHE A 132 -7.48 1.57 -2.52
C PHE A 132 -7.97 1.28 -1.09
N ALA A 133 -7.58 0.14 -0.52
CA ALA A 133 -7.94 -0.22 0.85
C ALA A 133 -7.19 0.64 1.88
N GLU A 134 -5.90 0.87 1.66
CA GLU A 134 -5.06 1.65 2.56
C GLU A 134 -5.46 3.13 2.58
N GLU A 135 -5.72 3.76 1.45
CA GLU A 135 -6.13 5.17 1.42
C GLU A 135 -7.50 5.39 2.07
N LEU A 136 -8.45 4.48 1.86
CA LEU A 136 -9.73 4.53 2.56
C LEU A 136 -9.56 4.38 4.07
N THR A 137 -8.70 3.47 4.52
CA THR A 137 -8.46 3.23 5.95
C THR A 137 -7.74 4.40 6.60
N PHE A 138 -6.56 4.77 6.11
CA PHE A 138 -5.71 5.76 6.76
C PHE A 138 -6.17 7.20 6.48
N ARG A 139 -6.54 7.53 5.24
CA ARG A 139 -6.80 8.93 4.84
C ARG A 139 -8.27 9.28 5.04
N TYR A 140 -9.20 8.40 4.69
CA TYR A 140 -10.62 8.69 4.88
C TYR A 140 -11.13 8.36 6.28
N LEU A 141 -10.90 7.15 6.80
CA LEU A 141 -11.49 6.71 8.07
C LEU A 141 -10.72 7.23 9.30
N LEU A 142 -9.38 7.11 9.34
CA LEU A 142 -8.58 7.52 10.49
C LEU A 142 -8.27 9.02 10.53
N PHE A 143 -8.12 9.67 9.37
CA PHE A 143 -7.69 11.06 9.28
C PHE A 143 -8.80 12.03 8.82
N GLY A 144 -9.52 11.69 7.75
CA GLY A 144 -10.37 12.63 7.02
C GLY A 144 -11.65 13.05 7.73
N LYS A 145 -12.05 12.33 8.78
CA LYS A 145 -13.28 12.60 9.54
C LYS A 145 -13.08 13.51 10.75
N ILE A 146 -11.84 13.91 11.02
CA ILE A 146 -11.52 14.74 12.18
C ILE A 146 -11.77 16.21 11.86
N ALA A 147 -12.78 16.79 12.51
CA ALA A 147 -13.15 18.20 12.34
C ALA A 147 -12.20 19.16 13.08
N ASN A 148 -11.73 18.78 14.28
CA ASN A 148 -10.85 19.62 15.08
C ASN A 148 -9.46 19.74 14.43
N LYS A 149 -9.01 20.97 14.15
CA LYS A 149 -7.75 21.22 13.44
C LYS A 149 -6.50 20.72 14.20
N ALA A 150 -6.46 20.89 15.52
CA ALA A 150 -5.33 20.44 16.34
C ALA A 150 -5.26 18.90 16.35
N LEU A 151 -6.40 18.24 16.59
CA LEU A 151 -6.46 16.78 16.53
C LEU A 151 -6.15 16.25 15.13
N ARG A 152 -6.59 16.94 14.08
CA ARG A 152 -6.29 16.59 12.69
C ARG A 152 -4.80 16.69 12.39
N PHE A 153 -4.11 17.70 12.94
CA PHE A 153 -2.66 17.80 12.84
C PHE A 153 -1.95 16.64 13.54
N VAL A 154 -2.35 16.30 14.78
CA VAL A 154 -1.80 15.14 15.49
C VAL A 154 -2.04 13.85 14.69
N MET A 155 -3.25 13.69 14.15
CA MET A 155 -3.63 12.49 13.41
C MET A 155 -3.01 12.39 12.02
N LEU A 156 -2.48 13.48 11.45
CA LEU A 156 -1.64 13.42 10.25
C LEU A 156 -0.37 12.59 10.50
N PHE A 157 0.26 12.77 11.67
CA PHE A 157 1.41 11.96 12.08
C PHE A 157 0.99 10.58 12.56
N GLY A 158 -0.09 10.49 13.35
CA GLY A 158 -0.61 9.22 13.86
C GLY A 158 -0.95 8.22 12.75
N GLN A 159 -1.72 8.64 11.75
CA GLN A 159 -2.03 7.78 10.60
C GLN A 159 -0.78 7.43 9.78
N GLY A 160 0.19 8.34 9.69
CA GLY A 160 1.42 8.11 8.92
C GLY A 160 2.31 7.07 9.57
N ILE A 161 2.48 7.14 10.90
CA ILE A 161 3.20 6.13 11.67
C ILE A 161 2.51 4.77 11.53
N LEU A 162 1.19 4.69 11.72
CA LEU A 162 0.44 3.45 11.55
C LEU A 162 0.57 2.88 10.13
N PHE A 163 0.56 3.73 9.11
CA PHE A 163 0.79 3.34 7.72
C PHE A 163 2.16 2.68 7.51
N GLY A 164 3.23 3.17 8.16
CA GLY A 164 4.52 2.49 8.12
C GLY A 164 4.53 1.16 8.90
N LEU A 165 3.87 1.13 10.07
CA LEU A 165 3.84 -0.05 10.94
C LEU A 165 3.07 -1.24 10.35
N VAL A 166 2.05 -1.00 9.51
CA VAL A 166 1.35 -2.10 8.83
C VAL A 166 2.23 -2.86 7.85
N HIS A 167 3.41 -2.34 7.50
CA HIS A 167 4.38 -3.06 6.67
C HIS A 167 5.31 -3.95 7.50
N TRP A 168 4.90 -4.34 8.71
CA TRP A 168 5.70 -5.13 9.65
C TRP A 168 6.37 -6.34 8.99
N ASN A 169 5.58 -7.14 8.27
CA ASN A 169 6.03 -8.37 7.64
C ASN A 169 6.83 -8.14 6.37
N ASN A 170 6.53 -7.07 5.62
CA ASN A 170 7.35 -6.70 4.46
C ASN A 170 8.81 -6.41 4.84
N PHE A 171 9.06 -6.05 6.10
CA PHE A 171 10.38 -5.73 6.62
C PHE A 171 10.89 -6.71 7.68
N ASN A 172 10.28 -7.88 7.86
CA ASN A 172 10.67 -8.86 8.89
C ASN A 172 10.80 -8.22 10.29
N GLY A 173 9.89 -7.31 10.64
CA GLY A 173 9.90 -6.58 11.90
C GLY A 173 10.97 -5.49 12.04
N ASN A 174 11.70 -5.16 10.97
CA ASN A 174 12.70 -4.09 11.00
C ASN A 174 12.04 -2.70 10.99
N ILE A 175 11.93 -2.09 12.17
CA ILE A 175 11.30 -0.77 12.33
C ILE A 175 12.03 0.34 11.57
N TYR A 176 13.36 0.25 11.38
CA TYR A 176 14.11 1.26 10.62
C TYR A 176 13.72 1.25 9.15
N ALA A 177 13.47 0.07 8.58
CA ALA A 177 12.99 -0.08 7.22
C ALA A 177 11.53 0.40 7.04
N MET A 178 10.76 0.52 8.13
CA MET A 178 9.41 1.10 8.13
C MET A 178 9.41 2.63 8.18
N ILE A 179 10.48 3.29 8.67
CA ILE A 179 10.55 4.75 8.77
C ILE A 179 10.28 5.46 7.43
N PRO A 180 10.87 5.04 6.29
CA PRO A 180 10.52 5.62 4.98
C PRO A 180 9.03 5.53 4.66
N TYR A 181 8.37 4.43 5.05
CA TYR A 181 6.93 4.24 4.85
C TYR A 181 6.11 5.09 5.82
N MET A 182 6.57 5.30 7.05
CA MET A 182 5.92 6.25 7.97
C MET A 182 5.91 7.66 7.39
N VAL A 183 7.04 8.11 6.84
CA VAL A 183 7.16 9.41 6.18
C VAL A 183 6.30 9.47 4.91
N LEU A 184 6.28 8.43 4.10
CA LEU A 184 5.38 8.32 2.94
C LEU A 184 3.91 8.39 3.36
N GLY A 185 3.55 7.76 4.49
CA GLY A 185 2.23 7.83 5.10
C GLY A 185 1.82 9.26 5.41
N ILE A 186 2.70 10.04 6.05
CA ILE A 186 2.50 11.47 6.31
C ILE A 186 2.36 12.24 5.00
N TYR A 187 3.23 11.97 4.01
CA TYR A 187 3.20 12.63 2.70
C TYR A 187 1.87 12.45 1.97
N LEU A 188 1.36 11.21 1.89
CA LEU A 188 0.05 10.90 1.31
C LEU A 188 -1.09 11.52 2.13
N GLY A 189 -0.95 11.62 3.46
CA GLY A 189 -1.88 12.35 4.32
C GLY A 189 -1.93 13.86 4.01
N LEU A 190 -0.77 14.48 3.73
CA LEU A 190 -0.70 15.88 3.29
C LEU A 190 -1.35 16.06 1.92
N ILE A 191 -1.10 15.14 0.97
CA ILE A 191 -1.76 15.16 -0.35
C ILE A 191 -3.28 15.16 -0.15
N TYR A 192 -3.81 14.23 0.65
CA TYR A 192 -5.25 14.18 0.93
C TYR A 192 -5.76 15.45 1.62
N TRP A 193 -4.99 16.03 2.56
CA TRP A 193 -5.33 17.28 3.24
C TRP A 193 -5.56 18.41 2.22
N PHE A 194 -4.62 18.61 1.30
CA PHE A 194 -4.66 19.72 0.34
C PHE A 194 -5.57 19.46 -0.85
N PHE A 195 -5.59 18.24 -1.40
CA PHE A 195 -6.50 17.87 -2.50
C PHE A 195 -7.96 17.90 -2.07
N LYS A 196 -8.25 17.62 -0.79
CA LYS A 196 -9.61 17.44 -0.25
C LYS A 196 -10.44 16.43 -1.07
N ASN A 197 -9.75 15.46 -1.65
CA ASN A 197 -10.35 14.41 -2.47
C ASN A 197 -9.47 13.15 -2.36
N ILE A 198 -10.09 12.01 -2.06
CA ILE A 198 -9.37 10.75 -1.84
C ILE A 198 -8.63 10.26 -3.09
N TRP A 199 -9.14 10.57 -4.28
CA TRP A 199 -8.50 10.16 -5.53
C TRP A 199 -7.15 10.83 -5.75
N GLY A 200 -6.89 11.99 -5.13
CA GLY A 200 -5.56 12.60 -5.18
C GLY A 200 -4.50 11.70 -4.55
N SER A 201 -4.73 11.21 -3.33
CA SER A 201 -3.77 10.32 -2.67
C SER A 201 -3.79 8.90 -3.24
N ILE A 202 -4.96 8.35 -3.61
CA ILE A 202 -5.07 7.06 -4.30
C ILE A 202 -4.24 7.06 -5.60
N MET A 203 -4.35 8.09 -6.44
CA MET A 203 -3.64 8.10 -7.72
C MET A 203 -2.12 8.20 -7.53
N VAL A 204 -1.64 9.03 -6.60
CA VAL A 204 -0.21 9.13 -6.30
C VAL A 204 0.33 7.80 -5.77
N HIS A 205 -0.37 7.20 -4.81
CA HIS A 205 0.06 5.94 -4.21
C HIS A 205 -0.01 4.78 -5.21
N TRP A 206 -1.09 4.68 -5.97
CA TRP A 206 -1.27 3.68 -7.01
C TRP A 206 -0.21 3.79 -8.11
N MET A 207 0.11 5.00 -8.57
CA MET A 207 1.18 5.22 -9.55
C MET A 207 2.55 4.81 -8.98
N LEU A 208 2.84 5.18 -7.73
CA LEU A 208 4.09 4.80 -7.05
C LEU A 208 4.26 3.27 -7.00
N ASN A 209 3.22 2.55 -6.58
CA ASN A 209 3.26 1.08 -6.50
C ASN A 209 3.27 0.43 -7.89
N THR A 210 2.57 1.02 -8.86
CA THR A 210 2.60 0.55 -10.25
C THR A 210 4.02 0.63 -10.81
N MET A 211 4.73 1.74 -10.59
CA MET A 211 6.11 1.93 -11.04
C MET A 211 7.10 0.99 -10.33
N ASN A 212 6.90 0.72 -9.03
CA ASN A 212 7.81 -0.12 -8.24
C ASN A 212 7.53 -1.63 -8.35
N SER A 213 6.35 -2.05 -8.82
CA SER A 213 5.96 -3.46 -8.78
C SER A 213 5.31 -3.95 -10.07
N MET A 214 4.20 -3.34 -10.51
CA MET A 214 3.45 -3.86 -11.67
C MET A 214 4.19 -3.66 -13.00
N LEU A 215 4.76 -2.48 -13.22
CA LEU A 215 5.51 -2.18 -14.45
C LEU A 215 6.73 -3.10 -14.65
N PRO A 216 7.63 -3.30 -13.66
CA PRO A 216 8.74 -4.23 -13.83
C PRO A 216 8.25 -5.67 -13.99
N ALA A 217 7.21 -6.11 -13.28
CA ALA A 217 6.66 -7.46 -13.43
C ALA A 217 6.10 -7.71 -14.85
N LEU A 218 5.38 -6.76 -15.42
CA LEU A 218 4.88 -6.85 -16.79
C LEU A 218 6.01 -6.84 -17.82
N LEU A 219 7.05 -6.02 -17.59
CA LEU A 219 8.23 -6.02 -18.45
C LEU A 219 8.91 -7.40 -18.47
N LEU A 220 9.15 -7.99 -17.30
CA LEU A 220 9.71 -9.35 -17.18
C LEU A 220 8.82 -10.37 -17.90
N PHE A 221 7.51 -10.24 -17.78
CA PHE A 221 6.56 -11.13 -18.46
C PHE A 221 6.66 -11.02 -19.98
N ILE A 222 6.68 -9.80 -20.52
CA ILE A 222 6.82 -9.55 -21.95
C ILE A 222 8.15 -10.11 -22.46
N LEU A 223 9.27 -9.85 -21.77
CA LEU A 223 10.58 -10.37 -22.14
C LEU A 223 10.60 -11.90 -22.16
N SER A 224 9.93 -12.55 -21.21
CA SER A 224 9.83 -14.01 -21.15
C SER A 224 9.09 -14.61 -22.36
N LEU A 225 8.13 -13.90 -22.95
CA LEU A 225 7.43 -14.33 -24.17
C LEU A 225 8.35 -14.35 -25.41
N PHE A 226 9.43 -13.56 -25.38
CA PHE A 226 10.47 -13.54 -26.42
C PHE A 226 11.65 -14.47 -26.11
N GLY A 227 11.56 -15.29 -25.06
CA GLY A 227 12.64 -16.20 -24.65
C GLY A 227 13.82 -15.51 -23.98
N ILE A 228 13.69 -14.23 -23.62
CA ILE A 228 14.73 -13.49 -22.90
C ILE A 228 14.61 -13.85 -21.41
N GLN A 229 15.56 -14.63 -20.90
CA GLN A 229 15.66 -14.97 -19.48
C GLN A 229 16.48 -13.88 -18.77
N THR A 230 15.90 -13.27 -17.73
CA THR A 230 16.50 -12.25 -16.86
C THR A 230 16.58 -12.73 -15.43
#